data_AF-A0A967BDX6-F1
#
_entry.id   AF-A0A967BDX6-F1
#
_cell.length_a   1.000
_cell.length_b   1.000
_cell.length_c   1.000
_cell.angle_alpha   90.00
_cell.angle_beta   90.00
_cell.angle_gamma   90.00
#
_symmetry.space_group_name_H-M   'P 1'
#
loop_
_entity.id
_entity.type
_entity.pdbx_description
1 polymer ?
#
loop_
_entity_poly.entity_id
_entity_poly.type
_entity_poly.pdbx_seq_one_letter_code
_entity_poly.pdbx_strand_id
1 'polypeptide(L)'
;MNHTLTEFPNRLLEHPDLSSNDRRNLRKLRNLYWNAFKHASKREGKNMRDDAEILSQFNDTVNDHTLFIGWGDYRPIARALPIEAQVFAVWYMVLYEEKVAPGVDLVSMRRRFPDLRSLDRLSQKRMLRNVIAQARQQNDLMSNHATDQDPLILGPSVSDRK
;
A
#
# COMPACT_ATOMS: atom_id res chain seq x y z
N MET A 1 -18.48 -32.05 -8.46
CA MET A 1 -18.96 -31.62 -7.13
C MET A 1 -18.42 -30.24 -6.86
N ASN A 2 -19.25 -29.21 -7.00
CA ASN A 2 -18.86 -27.81 -6.79
C ASN A 2 -19.03 -27.46 -5.31
N HIS A 3 -18.00 -27.68 -4.51
CA HIS A 3 -17.98 -27.14 -3.15
C HIS A 3 -17.70 -25.65 -3.23
N THR A 4 -18.74 -24.85 -3.05
CA THR A 4 -18.61 -23.40 -2.92
C THR A 4 -17.82 -23.06 -1.65
N LEU A 5 -16.94 -22.05 -1.73
CA LEU A 5 -16.08 -21.53 -0.65
C LEU A 5 -16.81 -21.14 0.66
N THR A 6 -18.14 -21.22 0.67
CA THR A 6 -19.03 -21.00 1.80
C THR A 6 -19.27 -22.24 2.68
N GLU A 7 -19.01 -23.46 2.21
CA GLU A 7 -19.35 -24.69 2.98
C GLU A 7 -18.28 -25.07 4.01
N PHE A 8 -17.00 -24.84 3.70
CA PHE A 8 -15.87 -25.28 4.53
C PHE A 8 -15.80 -24.60 5.92
N PRO A 9 -16.05 -23.28 6.07
CA PRO A 9 -15.95 -22.60 7.36
C PRO A 9 -17.05 -22.98 8.36
N ASN A 10 -18.21 -23.43 7.88
CA ASN A 10 -19.35 -23.73 8.76
C ASN A 10 -19.24 -25.12 9.39
N ARG A 11 -18.74 -26.13 8.67
CA ARG A 11 -18.53 -27.48 9.22
C ARG A 11 -17.54 -27.52 10.38
N LEU A 12 -16.52 -26.66 10.35
CA LEU A 12 -15.54 -26.51 11.42
C LEU A 12 -16.16 -25.95 12.71
N LEU A 13 -17.25 -25.16 12.64
CA LEU A 13 -17.93 -24.60 13.81
C LEU A 13 -18.92 -25.58 14.46
N GLU A 14 -19.22 -26.68 13.78
CA GLU A 14 -20.17 -27.73 14.21
C GLU A 14 -19.47 -28.92 14.88
N HIS A 15 -18.13 -28.91 14.97
CA HIS A 15 -17.38 -30.00 15.58
C HIS A 15 -17.74 -30.15 17.08
N PRO A 16 -18.12 -31.35 17.54
CA PRO A 16 -18.62 -31.55 18.90
C PRO A 16 -17.57 -31.22 19.97
N ASP A 17 -16.28 -31.41 19.65
CA ASP A 17 -15.17 -31.24 20.61
C ASP A 17 -14.69 -29.79 20.79
N LEU A 18 -15.26 -28.83 20.08
CA LEU A 18 -14.86 -27.43 20.21
C LEU A 18 -15.52 -26.78 21.41
N SER A 19 -14.72 -26.27 22.33
CA SER A 19 -15.21 -25.48 23.46
C SER A 19 -15.92 -24.20 22.99
N SER A 20 -16.77 -23.64 23.85
CA SER A 20 -17.44 -22.36 23.60
C SER A 20 -16.47 -21.22 23.27
N ASN A 21 -15.25 -21.27 23.83
CA ASN A 21 -14.23 -20.25 23.61
C ASN A 21 -13.54 -20.44 22.25
N ASP A 22 -13.29 -21.68 21.84
CA ASP A 22 -12.69 -21.99 20.53
C ASP A 22 -13.64 -21.61 19.39
N ARG A 23 -14.94 -21.89 19.55
CA ARG A 23 -15.97 -21.46 18.59
C ARG A 23 -16.01 -19.94 18.45
N ARG A 24 -15.83 -19.20 19.55
CA ARG A 24 -15.78 -17.74 19.55
C ARG A 24 -14.54 -17.21 18.83
N ASN A 25 -13.38 -17.80 19.08
CA ASN A 25 -12.13 -17.44 18.43
C ASN A 25 -12.13 -17.76 16.93
N LEU A 26 -12.65 -18.93 16.55
CA LEU A 26 -12.82 -19.33 15.15
C LEU A 26 -13.78 -18.40 14.41
N ARG A 27 -14.88 -17.96 15.04
CA ARG A 27 -15.78 -16.94 14.46
C ARG A 27 -15.08 -15.60 14.26
N LYS A 28 -14.25 -15.16 15.22
CA LYS A 28 -13.44 -13.94 15.09
C LYS A 28 -12.45 -14.03 13.93
N LEU A 29 -11.67 -15.10 13.85
CA LEU A 29 -10.75 -15.34 12.73
C LEU A 29 -11.49 -15.38 11.40
N ARG A 30 -12.57 -16.18 11.31
CA ARG A 30 -13.40 -16.27 10.11
C ARG A 30 -13.89 -14.89 9.69
N ASN A 31 -14.45 -14.10 10.60
CA ASN A 31 -14.97 -12.78 10.26
C ASN A 31 -13.87 -11.79 9.83
N LEU A 32 -12.67 -11.89 10.42
CA LEU A 32 -11.51 -11.08 10.03
C LEU A 32 -11.09 -11.37 8.58
N TYR A 33 -10.89 -12.65 8.24
CA TYR A 33 -10.51 -13.04 6.88
C TYR A 33 -11.68 -12.90 5.89
N TRP A 34 -12.89 -13.24 6.30
CA TRP A 34 -14.10 -13.05 5.49
C TRP A 34 -14.31 -11.57 5.13
N ASN A 35 -14.04 -10.63 6.03
CA ASN A 35 -14.12 -9.22 5.70
C ASN A 35 -13.09 -8.79 4.64
N ALA A 36 -11.91 -9.42 4.61
CA ALA A 36 -10.92 -9.18 3.56
C ALA A 36 -11.35 -9.79 2.21
N PHE A 37 -11.93 -11.00 2.22
CA PHE A 37 -12.32 -11.73 1.00
C PHE A 37 -13.71 -11.40 0.46
N LYS A 38 -14.65 -10.91 1.28
CA LYS A 38 -16.03 -10.60 0.86
C LYS A 38 -16.12 -9.45 -0.15
N HIS A 39 -15.05 -8.65 -0.27
CA HIS A 39 -14.93 -7.61 -1.29
C HIS A 39 -14.35 -8.11 -2.61
N ALA A 40 -13.90 -9.38 -2.68
CA ALA A 40 -13.38 -10.01 -3.90
C ALA A 40 -14.47 -10.64 -4.79
N SER A 41 -15.69 -10.77 -4.28
CA SER A 41 -16.85 -11.34 -5.00
C SER A 41 -17.99 -10.33 -5.04
N LYS A 42 -18.79 -10.34 -6.13
CA LYS A 42 -20.04 -9.56 -6.15
C LYS A 42 -20.97 -10.04 -5.02
N ARG A 43 -21.86 -9.16 -4.54
CA ARG A 43 -22.79 -9.38 -3.41
C ARG A 43 -23.62 -10.68 -3.50
N GLU A 44 -23.70 -11.29 -4.69
CA GLU A 44 -24.39 -12.56 -4.97
C GLU A 44 -23.49 -13.81 -5.04
N GLY A 45 -22.21 -13.74 -4.66
CA GLY A 45 -21.36 -14.91 -4.39
C GLY A 45 -21.08 -15.86 -5.56
N LYS A 46 -21.56 -15.56 -6.78
CA LYS A 46 -21.44 -16.46 -7.95
C LYS A 46 -20.39 -16.04 -8.98
N ASN A 47 -19.97 -14.77 -9.00
CA ASN A 47 -18.96 -14.28 -9.95
C ASN A 47 -17.85 -13.53 -9.20
N MET A 48 -16.59 -13.75 -9.61
CA MET A 48 -15.47 -12.86 -9.25
C MET A 48 -15.87 -11.41 -9.58
N ARG A 49 -15.41 -10.46 -8.77
CA ARG A 49 -15.64 -9.04 -9.04
C ARG A 49 -15.11 -8.73 -10.46
N ASP A 50 -15.98 -8.19 -11.30
CA ASP A 50 -15.61 -7.81 -12.66
C ASP A 50 -14.95 -6.44 -12.57
N ASP A 51 -13.65 -6.48 -12.28
CA ASP A 51 -12.84 -5.29 -12.10
C ASP A 51 -12.28 -4.79 -13.42
N ALA A 52 -12.68 -5.33 -14.57
CA ALA A 52 -12.17 -4.91 -15.87
C ALA A 52 -12.38 -3.40 -16.08
N GLU A 53 -13.55 -2.88 -15.71
CA GLU A 53 -13.86 -1.44 -15.77
C GLU A 53 -13.00 -0.64 -14.78
N ILE A 54 -12.83 -1.11 -13.54
CA ILE A 54 -12.03 -0.43 -12.51
C ILE A 54 -10.54 -0.43 -12.91
N LEU A 55 -10.02 -1.57 -13.37
CA LEU A 55 -8.65 -1.73 -13.84
C LEU A 55 -8.39 -0.96 -15.14
N SER A 56 -9.41 -0.75 -15.98
CA SER A 56 -9.29 0.12 -17.16
C SER A 56 -9.09 1.60 -16.80
N GLN A 57 -9.54 2.00 -15.61
CA GLN A 57 -9.37 3.36 -15.08
C GLN A 57 -8.07 3.52 -14.28
N PHE A 58 -7.36 2.42 -13.98
CA PHE A 58 -6.05 2.43 -13.34
C PHE A 58 -5.00 2.98 -14.31
N ASN A 59 -4.82 4.28 -14.28
CA ASN A 59 -3.73 4.96 -14.96
C ASN A 59 -2.67 5.43 -13.96
N ASP A 60 -1.51 5.75 -14.50
CA ASP A 60 -0.31 6.02 -13.72
C ASP A 60 -0.43 7.26 -12.81
N THR A 61 -1.33 8.19 -13.15
CA THR A 61 -1.63 9.41 -12.40
C THR A 61 -2.62 9.15 -11.26
N VAL A 62 -3.63 8.29 -11.49
CA VAL A 62 -4.57 7.86 -10.43
C VAL A 62 -3.83 7.09 -9.32
N ASN A 63 -2.80 6.34 -9.70
CA ASN A 63 -1.93 5.64 -8.75
C ASN A 63 -1.24 6.60 -7.79
N ASP A 64 -0.82 7.78 -8.23
CA ASP A 64 -0.13 8.75 -7.38
C ASP A 64 -1.02 9.17 -6.20
N HIS A 65 -2.28 9.51 -6.48
CA HIS A 65 -3.26 9.88 -5.46
C HIS A 65 -3.53 8.74 -4.47
N THR A 66 -3.75 7.53 -5.01
CA THR A 66 -4.09 6.36 -4.21
C THR A 66 -2.94 5.96 -3.28
N LEU A 67 -1.70 5.96 -3.79
CA LEU A 67 -0.51 5.69 -3.00
C LEU A 67 -0.29 6.77 -1.94
N PHE A 68 -0.52 8.04 -2.26
CA PHE A 68 -0.33 9.13 -1.31
C PHE A 68 -1.30 9.01 -0.12
N ILE A 69 -2.57 8.74 -0.40
CA ILE A 69 -3.58 8.50 0.64
C ILE A 69 -3.23 7.25 1.45
N GLY A 70 -2.90 6.15 0.78
CA GLY A 70 -2.57 4.89 1.45
C GLY A 70 -1.40 5.02 2.43
N TRP A 71 -0.34 5.73 2.05
CA TRP A 71 0.78 6.00 2.95
C TRP A 71 0.41 6.97 4.08
N GLY A 72 -0.46 7.94 3.80
CA GLY A 72 -1.02 8.84 4.80
C GLY A 72 -1.80 8.09 5.89
N ASP A 73 -2.63 7.13 5.51
CA ASP A 73 -3.41 6.30 6.44
C ASP A 73 -2.55 5.28 7.18
N TYR A 74 -1.49 4.77 6.54
CA TYR A 74 -0.57 3.82 7.16
C TYR A 74 0.32 4.47 8.24
N ARG A 75 0.79 5.70 8.02
CA ARG A 75 1.76 6.39 8.88
C ARG A 75 1.35 6.45 10.37
N PRO A 76 0.11 6.81 10.76
CA PRO A 76 -0.31 6.84 12.16
C PRO A 76 -0.26 5.46 12.84
N ILE A 77 -0.46 4.39 12.07
CA ILE A 77 -0.49 3.02 12.58
C ILE A 77 0.92 2.48 12.75
N ALA A 78 1.75 2.63 11.72
CA ALA A 78 3.10 2.06 11.68
C ALA A 78 4.12 2.86 12.49
N ARG A 79 3.87 4.16 12.71
CA ARG A 79 4.78 5.13 13.38
C ARG A 79 6.13 5.37 12.69
N ALA A 80 6.50 4.51 11.75
CA ALA A 80 7.63 4.67 10.84
C ALA A 80 7.14 4.50 9.39
N LEU A 81 7.86 5.12 8.45
CA LEU A 81 7.64 4.94 7.02
C LEU A 81 8.94 4.59 6.32
N PRO A 82 8.92 3.68 5.32
CA PRO A 82 10.05 3.48 4.44
C PRO A 82 10.48 4.79 3.79
N ILE A 83 11.79 4.96 3.59
CA ILE A 83 12.32 6.19 2.99
C ILE A 83 11.73 6.45 1.58
N GLU A 84 11.40 5.40 0.84
CA GLU A 84 10.68 5.47 -0.43
C GLU A 84 9.34 6.21 -0.30
N ALA A 85 8.56 5.85 0.71
CA ALA A 85 7.23 6.42 0.95
C ALA A 85 7.34 7.89 1.38
N GLN A 86 8.34 8.22 2.21
CA GLN A 86 8.62 9.60 2.61
C GLN A 86 9.01 10.47 1.41
N VAL A 87 9.94 10.00 0.57
CA VAL A 87 10.37 10.72 -0.63
C VAL A 87 9.24 10.82 -1.64
N PHE A 88 8.43 9.78 -1.80
CA PHE A 88 7.24 9.78 -2.64
C PHE A 88 6.22 10.84 -2.19
N ALA A 89 5.99 10.98 -0.88
CA ALA A 89 5.08 12.00 -0.35
C ALA A 89 5.55 13.43 -0.71
N VAL A 90 6.86 13.69 -0.62
CA VAL A 90 7.44 14.98 -1.03
C VAL A 90 7.30 15.19 -2.54
N TRP A 91 7.64 14.18 -3.33
CA TRP A 91 7.49 14.21 -4.79
C TRP A 91 6.05 14.49 -5.22
N TYR A 92 5.07 13.87 -4.56
CA TYR A 92 3.65 14.08 -4.81
C TYR A 92 3.23 15.52 -4.51
N MET A 93 3.68 16.10 -3.39
CA MET A 93 3.37 17.49 -3.03
C MET A 93 3.95 18.50 -4.04
N VAL A 94 5.11 18.22 -4.64
CA VAL A 94 5.69 19.05 -5.72
C VAL A 94 4.95 18.85 -7.04
N LEU A 95 4.44 17.64 -7.32
CA LEU A 95 3.70 17.37 -8.55
C LEU A 95 2.31 18.02 -8.54
N TYR A 96 1.65 18.07 -7.38
CA TYR A 96 0.28 18.56 -7.18
C TYR A 96 0.21 19.71 -6.17
N GLU A 97 0.99 20.76 -6.41
CA GLU A 97 1.12 21.90 -5.49
C GLU A 97 -0.21 22.58 -5.18
N GLU A 98 -1.16 22.55 -6.11
CA GLU A 98 -2.51 23.08 -5.93
C GLU A 98 -3.33 22.34 -4.85
N LYS A 99 -2.91 21.13 -4.47
CA LYS A 99 -3.53 20.31 -3.42
C LYS A 99 -2.83 20.46 -2.08
N VAL A 100 -1.75 21.23 -2.00
CA VAL A 100 -0.95 21.39 -0.79
C VAL A 100 -1.50 22.53 0.04
N ALA A 101 -1.63 22.32 1.35
CA ALA A 101 -2.10 23.34 2.27
C ALA A 101 -1.14 24.55 2.31
N PRO A 102 -1.65 25.77 2.51
CA PRO A 102 -0.80 26.95 2.74
C PRO A 102 0.16 26.73 3.92
N GLY A 103 1.39 27.23 3.80
CA GLY A 103 2.41 27.15 4.86
C GLY A 103 3.32 25.93 4.79
N VAL A 104 3.10 24.99 3.86
CA VAL A 104 4.08 23.94 3.55
C VAL A 104 5.26 24.55 2.79
N ASP A 105 6.48 24.19 3.19
CA ASP A 105 7.73 24.65 2.55
C ASP A 105 7.96 23.97 1.20
N LEU A 106 7.18 24.39 0.20
CA LEU A 106 7.34 23.95 -1.19
C LEU A 106 8.68 24.38 -1.80
N VAL A 107 9.31 25.44 -1.29
CA VAL A 107 10.59 25.94 -1.84
C VAL A 107 11.69 24.89 -1.62
N SER A 108 11.82 24.37 -0.41
CA SER A 108 12.79 23.30 -0.13
C SER A 108 12.46 22.02 -0.88
N MET A 109 11.18 21.66 -1.01
CA MET A 109 10.76 20.47 -1.76
C MET A 109 11.09 20.59 -3.26
N ARG A 110 10.84 21.74 -3.88
CA ARG A 110 11.18 22.02 -5.30
C ARG A 110 12.68 21.95 -5.55
N ARG A 111 13.52 22.38 -4.61
CA ARG A 111 14.99 22.22 -4.74
C ARG A 111 15.39 20.75 -4.89
N ARG A 112 14.64 19.83 -4.27
CA ARG A 112 14.87 18.38 -4.38
C ARG A 112 14.33 17.79 -5.67
N PHE A 113 13.28 18.40 -6.23
CA PHE A 113 12.60 17.97 -7.45
C PHE A 113 12.48 19.13 -8.46
N PRO A 114 13.60 19.62 -9.02
CA PRO A 114 13.58 20.75 -9.93
C PRO A 114 12.79 20.42 -11.19
N ASP A 115 11.98 21.38 -11.65
CA ASP A 115 11.24 21.33 -12.92
C ASP A 115 10.31 20.10 -13.09
N LEU A 116 9.98 19.40 -11.99
CA LEU A 116 9.28 18.11 -12.02
C LEU A 116 8.00 18.11 -12.87
N ARG A 117 7.20 19.17 -12.76
CA ARG A 117 5.91 19.30 -13.46
C ARG A 117 6.05 19.48 -14.99
N SER A 118 7.22 19.92 -15.47
CA SER A 118 7.50 20.09 -16.90
C SER A 118 8.07 18.83 -17.55
N LEU A 119 8.50 17.85 -16.75
CA LEU A 119 9.06 16.60 -17.24
C LEU A 119 7.98 15.64 -17.72
N ASP A 120 8.33 14.81 -18.70
CA ASP A 120 7.51 13.67 -19.08
C ASP A 120 7.45 12.62 -17.95
N ARG A 121 6.43 11.78 -17.99
CA ARG A 121 6.12 10.85 -16.89
C ARG A 121 7.27 9.90 -16.55
N LEU A 122 8.00 9.41 -17.56
CA LEU A 122 9.13 8.53 -17.35
C LEU A 122 10.27 9.26 -16.60
N SER A 123 10.55 10.50 -16.99
CA SER A 123 11.57 11.34 -16.35
C SER A 123 11.18 11.74 -14.93
N GLN A 124 9.90 12.03 -14.67
CA GLN A 124 9.40 12.26 -13.30
C GLN A 124 9.70 11.08 -12.39
N LYS A 125 9.42 9.85 -12.84
CA LYS A 125 9.70 8.62 -12.08
C LYS A 125 11.18 8.31 -11.94
N ARG A 126 11.99 8.61 -12.96
CA ARG A 126 13.47 8.49 -12.88
C ARG A 126 14.02 9.43 -11.81
N MET A 127 13.55 10.68 -11.79
CA MET A 127 13.92 11.65 -10.76
C MET A 127 13.53 11.16 -9.36
N LEU A 128 12.31 10.65 -9.19
CA LEU A 128 11.88 10.03 -7.92
C LEU A 128 12.84 8.94 -7.45
N ARG A 129 13.19 7.97 -8.33
CA ARG A 129 14.14 6.90 -7.99
C ARG A 129 15.52 7.43 -7.60
N ASN A 130 16.01 8.46 -8.30
CA ASN A 130 17.31 9.07 -8.00
C ASN A 130 17.30 9.73 -6.62
N VAL A 131 16.24 10.45 -6.27
CA VAL A 131 16.11 11.09 -4.96
C VAL A 131 16.01 10.05 -3.83
N ILE A 132 15.28 8.95 -4.05
CA ILE A 132 15.22 7.82 -3.12
C ILE A 132 16.63 7.23 -2.89
N ALA A 133 17.36 6.96 -3.97
CA ALA A 133 18.71 6.39 -3.87
C ALA A 133 19.66 7.31 -3.08
N GLN A 134 19.57 8.62 -3.29
CA GLN A 134 20.34 9.60 -2.53
C GLN A 134 19.90 9.68 -1.06
N ALA A 135 18.58 9.63 -0.78
CA ALA A 135 18.07 9.65 0.59
C ALA A 135 18.52 8.42 1.40
N ARG A 136 18.60 7.24 0.76
CA ARG A 136 19.16 6.02 1.37
C ARG A 136 20.62 6.16 1.80
N GLN A 137 21.39 7.07 1.19
CA GLN A 137 22.79 7.32 1.54
C GLN A 137 22.95 8.34 2.68
N GLN A 138 21.85 8.98 3.13
CA GLN A 138 21.88 9.98 4.19
C GLN A 138 21.71 9.30 5.55
N ASN A 139 22.83 9.07 6.25
CA ASN A 139 22.85 8.41 7.56
C ASN A 139 21.90 9.05 8.57
N ASP A 140 21.79 10.38 8.59
CA ASP A 140 20.92 11.10 9.52
C ASP A 140 19.44 10.80 9.27
N LEU A 141 19.04 10.61 8.01
CA LEU A 141 17.66 10.24 7.67
C LEU A 141 17.37 8.77 7.97
N MET A 142 18.33 7.90 7.66
CA MET A 142 18.18 6.45 7.84
C MET A 142 18.25 6.03 9.31
N SER A 143 18.96 6.78 10.16
CA SER A 143 19.02 6.54 11.61
C SER A 143 17.83 7.14 12.37
N ASN A 144 16.96 7.90 11.69
CA ASN A 144 15.79 8.48 12.33
C ASN A 144 14.77 7.39 12.68
N HIS A 145 14.25 7.41 13.91
CA HIS A 145 13.23 6.47 14.38
C HIS A 145 11.92 6.47 13.55
N ALA A 146 11.64 7.56 12.82
CA ALA A 146 10.48 7.66 11.93
C ALA A 146 10.73 7.02 10.55
N THR A 147 11.95 6.57 10.27
CA THR A 147 12.33 5.91 9.02
C THR A 147 12.43 4.42 9.22
N ASP A 148 11.60 3.68 8.48
CA ASP A 148 11.76 2.24 8.34
C ASP A 148 12.95 1.96 7.40
N GLN A 149 13.88 1.12 7.85
CA GLN A 149 15.08 0.76 7.10
C GLN A 149 14.85 -0.40 6.15
N ASP A 150 13.75 -1.14 6.34
CA ASP A 150 13.43 -2.28 5.49
C ASP A 150 13.05 -1.82 4.08
N PRO A 151 13.54 -2.52 3.04
CA PRO A 151 13.20 -2.17 1.67
C PRO A 151 11.72 -2.44 1.38
N LEU A 152 11.04 -1.43 0.84
CA LEU A 152 9.64 -1.55 0.42
C LEU A 152 9.43 -2.63 -0.67
N ILE A 153 10.45 -2.86 -1.49
CA ILE A 153 10.46 -3.95 -2.46
C ILE A 153 11.27 -5.09 -1.85
N LEU A 154 10.59 -6.19 -1.52
CA LEU A 154 11.27 -7.46 -1.26
C LEU A 154 12.05 -7.80 -2.53
N GLY A 155 13.38 -7.78 -2.44
CA GLY A 155 14.22 -8.30 -3.52
C GLY A 155 13.86 -9.76 -3.83
N PRO A 156 14.31 -10.32 -4.97
CA PRO A 156 14.15 -11.74 -5.22
C PRO A 156 14.67 -12.49 -4.00
N SER A 157 13.86 -13.44 -3.51
CA SER A 157 14.21 -14.20 -2.32
C SER A 157 15.58 -14.82 -2.53
N VAL A 158 16.42 -14.89 -1.49
CA VAL A 158 17.77 -15.47 -1.60
C VAL A 158 17.73 -16.91 -2.13
N SER A 159 16.57 -17.57 -2.05
CA SER A 159 16.25 -18.88 -2.64
C SER A 159 16.14 -18.93 -4.17
N ASP A 160 16.04 -17.80 -4.87
CA ASP A 160 15.86 -17.75 -6.34
C ASP A 160 17.17 -17.60 -7.13
N ARG A 161 18.33 -17.68 -6.45
CA ARG A 161 19.64 -17.84 -7.11
C ARG A 161 20.03 -19.31 -7.12
N LYS A 162 19.53 -20.05 -8.12
CA LYS A 162 20.11 -21.33 -8.57
C LYS A 162 20.57 -21.19 -10.00
#